data_AF-A0A1Y5FXF2-F1
#
_entry.id   AF-A0A1Y5FXF2-F1
#
_cell.length_a   1.000
_cell.length_b   1.000
_cell.length_c   1.000
_cell.angle_alpha   90.00
_cell.angle_beta   90.00
_cell.angle_gamma   90.00
#
_symmetry.space_group_name_H-M   'P 1'
#
loop_
_entity.id
_entity.type
_entity.pdbx_description
1 polymer ?
#
loop_
_entity_poly.entity_id
_entity_poly.type
_entity_poly.pdbx_seq_one_letter_code
_entity_poly.pdbx_strand_id
1 'polypeptide(L)'
;MEMIVMQLALFVLSLFLGVELITKVPPTLHTPLMSGTNAISGITLVGALIAAGAGDSASGLVHGLGFIAVVMATVNVIGGYLVTNRMLAMFKRKN
;
A
#
# COMPACT_ATOMS: atom_id res chain seq x y z
N MET A 1 2.88 2.93 -27.73
CA MET A 1 4.30 2.89 -27.36
C MET A 1 4.63 3.92 -26.30
N GLU A 2 4.20 5.17 -26.47
CA GLU A 2 4.44 6.27 -25.51
C GLU A 2 3.94 6.00 -24.09
N MET A 3 2.73 5.44 -23.91
CA MET A 3 2.18 5.16 -22.58
C MET A 3 3.01 4.15 -21.78
N ILE A 4 3.52 3.10 -22.43
CA ILE A 4 4.38 2.09 -21.80
C ILE A 4 5.73 2.71 -21.43
N VAL A 5 6.32 3.51 -22.33
CA VAL A 5 7.57 4.23 -22.06
C VAL A 5 7.42 5.17 -20.86
N MET A 6 6.29 5.90 -20.78
CA MET A 6 5.99 6.78 -19.65
C MET A 6 5.81 6.00 -18.34
N GLN A 7 5.04 4.91 -18.33
CA GLN A 7 4.85 4.08 -17.13
C GLN A 7 6.16 3.45 -16.67
N LEU A 8 7.01 3.01 -17.60
CA LEU A 8 8.32 2.46 -17.28
C LEU A 8 9.24 3.54 -16.70
N ALA A 9 9.23 4.75 -17.27
CA ALA A 9 9.99 5.88 -16.73
C ALA A 9 9.53 6.22 -15.30
N LEU A 10 8.21 6.29 -15.05
CA LEU A 10 7.66 6.51 -13.70
C LEU A 10 8.04 5.39 -12.74
N PHE A 11 7.99 4.13 -13.19
CA PHE A 11 8.39 2.97 -12.38
C PHE A 11 9.86 3.08 -11.96
N VAL A 12 10.77 3.31 -12.91
CA VAL A 12 12.20 3.43 -12.64
C VAL A 12 12.51 4.63 -11.73
N LEU A 13 11.92 5.80 -11.98
CA LEU A 13 12.10 6.97 -11.14
C LEU A 13 11.58 6.75 -9.71
N SER A 14 10.45 6.04 -9.56
CA SER A 14 9.90 5.69 -8.24
C SER A 14 10.81 4.75 -7.45
N LEU A 15 11.54 3.85 -8.12
CA LEU A 15 12.53 2.99 -7.46
C LEU A 15 13.70 3.82 -6.89
N PHE A 16 14.27 4.72 -7.70
CA PHE A 16 15.33 5.62 -7.23
C PHE A 16 14.87 6.49 -6.06
N LEU A 17 13.66 7.06 -6.16
CA LEU A 17 13.06 7.84 -5.09
C LEU A 17 12.89 7.01 -3.80
N GLY A 18 12.43 5.75 -3.92
CA GLY A 18 12.27 4.86 -2.77
C GLY A 18 13.59 4.59 -2.04
N VAL A 19 14.67 4.31 -2.78
CA VAL A 19 16.01 4.10 -2.18
C VAL A 19 16.49 5.38 -1.48
N GLU A 20 16.42 6.53 -2.15
CA GLU A 20 16.90 7.81 -1.63
C GLU A 20 16.14 8.29 -0.38
N LEU A 21 14.86 7.94 -0.26
CA LEU A 21 14.06 8.24 0.93
C LEU A 21 14.43 7.32 2.09
N ILE A 22 14.55 6.02 1.86
CA ILE A 22 14.80 5.02 2.91
C ILE A 22 16.21 5.18 3.50
N THR A 23 17.22 5.51 2.68
CA THR A 23 18.61 5.72 3.15
C THR A 23 18.75 6.88 4.13
N LYS A 24 17.79 7.82 4.15
CA LYS A 24 17.78 9.00 5.04
C LYS A 24 16.96 8.80 6.32
N VAL A 25 16.35 7.63 6.51
CA VAL A 25 15.58 7.34 7.74
C VAL A 25 16.55 6.94 8.86
N PRO A 26 16.47 7.54 10.06
CA PRO A 26 17.32 7.16 11.18
C PRO A 26 17.00 5.73 11.67
N PRO A 27 17.99 4.97 12.18
CA PRO A 27 17.82 3.59 12.66
C PRO A 27 16.66 3.37 13.63
N THR A 28 16.37 4.37 14.47
CA THR A 28 15.28 4.35 15.45
C THR A 28 13.89 4.24 14.83
N LEU A 29 13.73 4.63 13.56
CA LEU A 29 12.46 4.63 12.84
C LEU A 29 12.28 3.44 11.89
N HIS A 30 13.20 2.47 11.82
CA HIS A 30 13.08 1.35 10.88
C HIS A 30 11.83 0.48 11.14
N THR A 31 11.47 0.24 12.39
CA THR A 31 10.27 -0.55 12.73
C THR A 31 8.97 0.21 12.43
N PRO A 32 8.82 1.50 12.84
CA PRO A 32 7.71 2.33 12.36
C PRO A 32 7.65 2.44 10.83
N LEU A 33 8.80 2.57 10.16
CA LEU A 33 8.89 2.63 8.70
C LEU A 33 8.38 1.33 8.07
N MET A 34 8.79 0.16 8.57
CA MET A 34 8.32 -1.14 8.10
C MET A 34 6.79 -1.28 8.26
N SER A 35 6.23 -0.85 9.39
CA SER A 35 4.78 -0.81 9.57
C SER A 35 4.10 0.16 8.60
N GLY A 36 4.70 1.33 8.40
CA GLY A 36 4.19 2.37 7.50
C GLY A 36 4.17 1.93 6.04
N THR A 37 5.25 1.29 5.56
CA THR A 37 5.29 0.76 4.18
C THR A 37 4.32 -0.41 4.01
N ASN A 38 4.07 -1.21 5.05
CA ASN A 38 3.00 -2.21 5.02
C ASN A 38 1.61 -1.54 4.85
N ALA A 39 1.33 -0.44 5.56
CA ALA A 39 0.09 0.32 5.38
C ALA A 39 -0.06 0.86 3.94
N ILE A 40 1.03 1.38 3.36
CA ILE A 40 1.05 1.90 1.97
C ILE A 40 0.81 0.78 0.95
N SER A 41 1.30 -0.45 1.21
CA SER A 41 1.04 -1.61 0.36
C SER A 41 -0.45 -1.95 0.22
N GLY A 42 -1.28 -1.41 1.12
CA GLY A 42 -2.73 -1.47 1.04
C GLY A 42 -3.34 -0.78 -0.19
N ILE A 43 -2.54 -0.10 -1.02
CA ILE A 43 -2.96 0.39 -2.35
C ILE A 43 -3.55 -0.69 -3.25
N THR A 44 -3.25 -1.97 -2.96
CA THR A 44 -3.91 -3.14 -3.56
C THR A 44 -5.45 -3.10 -3.48
N LEU A 45 -6.02 -2.34 -2.54
CA LEU A 45 -7.46 -2.07 -2.45
C LEU A 45 -8.04 -1.50 -3.75
N VAL A 46 -7.29 -0.68 -4.49
CA VAL A 46 -7.75 -0.13 -5.78
C VAL A 46 -7.96 -1.26 -6.79
N GLY A 47 -7.02 -2.19 -6.88
CA GLY A 47 -7.15 -3.37 -7.75
C GLY A 47 -8.28 -4.29 -7.30
N ALA A 48 -8.45 -4.46 -5.98
CA ALA A 48 -9.52 -5.27 -5.42
C ALA A 48 -10.91 -4.70 -5.74
N LEU A 49 -11.09 -3.38 -5.65
CA LEU A 49 -12.35 -2.71 -6.01
C LEU A 49 -12.67 -2.87 -7.51
N ILE A 50 -11.66 -2.75 -8.38
CA ILE A 50 -11.83 -2.99 -9.82
C ILE A 50 -12.26 -4.44 -10.08
N ALA A 51 -11.66 -5.42 -9.39
CA ALA A 51 -12.00 -6.83 -9.55
C ALA A 51 -13.40 -7.16 -8.99
N ALA A 52 -13.76 -6.60 -7.83
CA ALA A 52 -15.08 -6.80 -7.22
C ALA A 52 -16.20 -6.18 -8.05
N GLY A 53 -15.93 -5.02 -8.66
CA GLY A 53 -16.82 -4.30 -9.57
C GLY A 53 -16.67 -4.68 -11.04
N ALA A 54 -16.12 -5.87 -11.35
CA ALA A 54 -16.11 -6.38 -12.72
C ALA A 54 -17.56 -6.43 -13.26
N GLY A 55 -17.78 -6.14 -14.54
CA GLY A 55 -19.15 -6.08 -15.09
C GLY A 55 -19.89 -7.44 -15.06
N ASP A 56 -21.20 -7.41 -15.27
CA ASP A 56 -22.11 -8.58 -15.14
C ASP A 56 -21.72 -9.81 -15.98
N SER A 57 -20.88 -9.63 -17.00
CA SER A 57 -20.32 -10.71 -17.82
C SER A 57 -19.23 -11.52 -17.11
N ALA A 58 -18.76 -11.08 -15.94
CA ALA A 58 -17.74 -11.77 -15.17
C ALA A 58 -18.33 -12.98 -14.43
N SER A 59 -17.54 -14.06 -14.33
CA SER A 59 -17.94 -15.25 -13.56
C SER A 59 -18.19 -14.89 -12.10
N GLY A 60 -19.17 -15.53 -11.45
CA GLY A 60 -19.42 -15.37 -10.00
C GLY A 60 -18.17 -15.64 -9.14
N LEU A 61 -17.22 -16.42 -9.65
CA LEU A 61 -15.92 -16.65 -9.01
C LEU A 61 -15.07 -15.37 -8.96
N VAL A 62 -15.09 -14.55 -10.00
CA VAL A 62 -14.37 -13.26 -10.06
C VAL A 62 -14.91 -12.31 -8.99
N HIS A 63 -16.23 -12.19 -8.88
CA HIS A 63 -16.85 -11.36 -7.85
C HIS A 63 -16.56 -11.87 -6.43
N GLY A 64 -16.61 -13.19 -6.23
CA GLY A 64 -16.28 -13.80 -4.93
C GLY A 64 -14.84 -13.53 -4.52
N LEU A 65 -13.87 -13.70 -5.42
CA LEU A 65 -12.47 -13.38 -5.16
C LEU A 65 -12.25 -11.87 -4.99
N GLY A 66 -12.92 -11.04 -5.79
CA GLY A 66 -12.88 -9.59 -5.67
C GLY A 66 -13.36 -9.12 -4.30
N PHE A 67 -14.48 -9.67 -3.81
CA PHE A 67 -14.99 -9.38 -2.47
C PHE A 67 -13.97 -9.75 -1.38
N ILE A 68 -13.40 -10.96 -1.43
CA ILE A 68 -12.38 -11.40 -0.48
C ILE A 68 -11.14 -10.48 -0.56
N ALA A 69 -10.71 -10.12 -1.76
CA ALA A 69 -9.59 -9.21 -1.97
C ALA A 69 -9.85 -7.83 -1.35
N VAL A 70 -11.07 -7.28 -1.47
CA VAL A 70 -11.44 -6.00 -0.84
C VAL A 70 -11.34 -6.13 0.67
N VAL A 71 -11.93 -7.16 1.27
CA VAL A 71 -11.88 -7.38 2.73
C VAL A 71 -10.43 -7.47 3.22
N MET A 72 -9.60 -8.28 2.57
CA MET A 72 -8.19 -8.45 2.95
C MET A 72 -7.39 -7.15 2.77
N ALA A 73 -7.60 -6.42 1.68
CA ALA A 73 -6.92 -5.14 1.44
C ALA A 73 -7.36 -4.07 2.46
N THR A 74 -8.64 -4.01 2.81
CA THR A 74 -9.15 -3.11 3.85
C THR A 74 -8.53 -3.43 5.21
N VAL A 75 -8.42 -4.71 5.59
CA VAL A 75 -7.75 -5.12 6.84
C VAL A 75 -6.27 -4.68 6.84
N ASN A 76 -5.56 -4.86 5.72
CA ASN A 76 -4.17 -4.42 5.60
C ASN A 76 -4.02 -2.89 5.77
N VAL A 77 -4.83 -2.10 5.06
CA VAL A 77 -4.82 -0.63 5.16
C VAL A 77 -5.09 -0.19 6.60
N ILE A 78 -6.23 -0.61 7.18
CA ILE A 78 -6.64 -0.16 8.51
C ILE A 78 -5.66 -0.63 9.59
N GLY A 79 -5.29 -1.91 9.57
CA GLY A 79 -4.35 -2.48 10.54
C GLY A 79 -2.97 -1.82 10.44
N GLY A 80 -2.47 -1.64 9.22
CA GLY A 80 -1.19 -0.97 8.97
C GLY A 80 -1.17 0.46 9.51
N TYR A 81 -2.18 1.28 9.20
CA TYR A 81 -2.22 2.66 9.69
C TYR A 81 -2.41 2.76 11.22
N LEU A 82 -3.22 1.88 11.81
CA LEU A 82 -3.45 1.87 13.26
C LEU A 82 -2.18 1.50 14.04
N VAL A 83 -1.48 0.45 13.60
CA VAL A 83 -0.22 0.01 14.21
C VAL A 83 0.86 1.09 14.03
N THR A 84 0.99 1.66 12.83
CA THR A 84 1.97 2.72 12.55
C THR A 84 1.73 3.94 13.43
N ASN A 85 0.47 4.37 13.58
CA ASN A 85 0.12 5.48 14.47
C ASN A 85 0.50 5.21 15.93
N ARG A 86 0.23 3.98 16.43
CA ARG A 86 0.63 3.58 17.78
C ARG A 86 2.16 3.59 17.95
N MET A 87 2.91 3.13 16.94
CA MET A 87 4.36 3.15 16.98
C MET A 87 4.92 4.58 17.00
N LEU A 88 4.41 5.46 16.13
CA LEU A 88 4.85 6.86 16.06
C LEU A 88 4.45 7.65 17.31
N ALA A 89 3.35 7.29 17.97
CA ALA A 89 2.97 7.91 19.24
C ALA A 89 4.01 7.73 20.35
N MET A 90 4.84 6.67 20.30
CA MET A 90 5.91 6.43 21.27
C MET A 90 7.06 7.46 21.17
N PHE A 91 7.17 8.16 20.05
CA PHE A 91 8.18 9.22 19.84
C PHE A 91 7.66 10.61 20.25
N LYS A 92 6.37 10.75 20.57
CA LYS A 92 5.82 12.01 21.07
C LYS A 92 6.31 12.26 22.49
N ARG A 93 6.87 13.44 22.72
CA ARG A 93 7.28 13.88 24.06
C ARG A 93 6.04 13.94 24.94
N LYS A 94 6.08 13.25 26.08
CA LYS A 94 5.00 13.28 27.08
C LYS A 94 4.98 14.68 27.68
N ASN A 95 3.98 15.48 27.34
CA ASN A 95 3.60 16.63 28.16
C ASN A 95 2.89 16.10 29.41
#